data_AF-A0A945QVU4-F1
#
_entry.id   AF-A0A945QVU4-F1
#
_cell.length_a   1.000
_cell.length_b   1.000
_cell.length_c   1.000
_cell.angle_alpha   90.00
_cell.angle_beta   90.00
_cell.angle_gamma   90.00
#
_symmetry.space_group_name_H-M   'P 1'
#
loop_
_entity.id
_entity.type
_entity.pdbx_description
1 polymer ?
#
loop_
_entity_poly.entity_id
_entity_poly.type
_entity_poly.pdbx_seq_one_letter_code
_entity_poly.pdbx_strand_id
1 'polypeptide(L)'
;MLSRRAALAGFLACLTAALGGLRRAVAADHRRQPFIDRAGQMRRDAVASGDQAYGAIVVKGDRIVGLGPSRVVVNTDPTGHAEMEALRDAARNLGSHDLSGCVMFTTTPPCRMCETAAYWARIDRVYTGDDGHDRGKPTYGC
;
A
#
# COMPACT_ATOMS: atom_id res chain seq x y z
N MET A 1 -28.28 -45.64 -17.40
CA MET A 1 -28.91 -44.32 -17.25
C MET A 1 -28.22 -43.58 -16.10
N LEU A 2 -27.10 -42.90 -16.38
CA LEU A 2 -26.41 -42.10 -15.36
C LEU A 2 -27.27 -40.88 -15.04
N SER A 3 -27.60 -40.77 -13.76
CA SER A 3 -28.56 -39.84 -13.18
C SER A 3 -28.17 -38.38 -13.46
N ARG A 4 -29.13 -37.63 -14.03
CA ARG A 4 -29.11 -36.15 -14.13
C ARG A 4 -28.92 -35.44 -12.78
N ARG A 5 -28.95 -36.17 -11.65
CA ARG A 5 -28.66 -35.63 -10.30
C ARG A 5 -27.19 -35.32 -10.06
N ALA A 6 -26.25 -35.93 -10.79
CA ALA A 6 -24.82 -35.67 -10.59
C ALA A 6 -24.37 -34.28 -11.08
N ALA A 7 -25.04 -33.72 -12.09
CA ALA A 7 -24.68 -32.42 -12.68
C ALA A 7 -25.10 -31.21 -11.82
N LEU A 8 -26.19 -31.31 -11.04
CA LEU A 8 -26.63 -30.22 -10.15
C LEU A 8 -25.76 -30.09 -8.89
N ALA A 9 -25.17 -31.19 -8.41
CA ALA A 9 -24.30 -31.17 -7.24
C ALA A 9 -22.96 -30.44 -7.50
N GLY A 10 -22.43 -30.53 -8.72
CA GLY A 10 -21.19 -29.84 -9.11
C GLY A 10 -21.35 -28.32 -9.26
N PHE A 11 -22.54 -27.84 -9.66
CA PHE A 11 -22.79 -26.41 -9.84
C PHE A 11 -22.94 -25.67 -8.51
N LEU A 12 -23.52 -26.31 -7.48
CA LEU A 12 -23.68 -25.74 -6.14
C LEU A 12 -22.37 -25.69 -5.34
N ALA A 13 -21.45 -26.63 -5.58
CA ALA A 13 -20.12 -26.66 -4.97
C ALA A 13 -19.19 -25.55 -5.53
N CYS A 14 -19.35 -25.17 -6.81
CA CYS A 14 -18.58 -24.08 -7.41
C CYS A 14 -19.05 -22.69 -6.93
N LEU A 15 -20.37 -22.53 -6.70
CA LEU A 15 -20.95 -21.27 -6.22
C LEU A 15 -20.55 -20.94 -4.78
N THR A 16 -20.42 -21.95 -3.92
CA THR A 16 -20.00 -21.78 -2.51
C THR A 16 -18.51 -21.44 -2.36
N ALA A 17 -17.64 -22.01 -3.21
CA ALA A 17 -16.23 -21.64 -3.26
C ALA A 17 -16.00 -20.20 -3.77
N ALA A 18 -16.77 -19.77 -4.78
CA ALA A 18 -16.71 -18.40 -5.31
C ALA A 18 -17.17 -17.35 -4.29
N LEU A 19 -18.24 -17.62 -3.53
CA LEU A 19 -18.71 -16.75 -2.44
C LEU A 19 -17.77 -16.73 -1.22
N GLY A 20 -17.09 -17.85 -0.95
CA GLY A 20 -16.04 -17.94 0.08
C GLY A 20 -14.79 -17.12 -0.23
N GLY A 21 -14.38 -17.02 -1.50
CA GLY A 21 -13.31 -16.13 -1.96
C GLY A 21 -13.71 -14.65 -1.94
N LEU A 22 -14.96 -14.35 -2.28
CA LEU A 22 -15.50 -12.98 -2.29
C LEU A 22 -15.57 -12.37 -0.88
N ARG A 23 -16.00 -13.13 0.15
CA ARG A 23 -15.98 -12.68 1.56
C ARG A 23 -14.56 -12.49 2.11
N ARG A 24 -13.57 -13.15 1.51
CA ARG A 24 -12.15 -13.11 1.92
C ARG A 24 -11.41 -11.89 1.38
N ALA A 25 -11.88 -11.33 0.26
CA ALA A 25 -11.38 -10.09 -0.36
C ALA A 25 -12.16 -8.83 0.10
N VAL A 26 -13.45 -8.97 0.45
CA VAL A 26 -14.30 -7.88 1.00
C VAL A 26 -13.84 -7.40 2.39
N ALA A 27 -12.95 -8.14 3.05
CA ALA A 27 -12.34 -7.80 4.34
C ALA A 27 -10.82 -7.66 4.21
N ALA A 28 -10.33 -6.82 3.29
CA ALA A 28 -9.03 -6.18 3.51
C ALA A 28 -9.08 -5.59 4.93
N ASP A 29 -8.27 -6.14 5.82
CA ASP A 29 -8.32 -5.95 7.28
C ASP A 29 -8.75 -4.52 7.65
N HIS A 30 -9.93 -4.35 8.26
CA HIS A 30 -10.44 -3.04 8.67
C HIS A 30 -9.41 -2.26 9.53
N ARG A 31 -8.47 -2.96 10.18
CA ARG A 31 -7.35 -2.35 10.92
C ARG A 31 -6.39 -1.55 10.04
N ARG A 32 -6.39 -1.76 8.72
CA ARG A 32 -5.57 -1.01 7.75
C ARG A 32 -6.27 0.20 7.18
N GLN A 33 -7.60 0.25 7.22
CA GLN A 33 -8.37 1.34 6.62
C GLN A 33 -7.92 2.73 7.11
N PRO A 34 -7.67 2.97 8.41
CA PRO A 34 -7.19 4.26 8.87
C PRO A 34 -5.85 4.68 8.24
N PHE A 35 -4.97 3.73 7.95
CA PHE A 35 -3.68 3.98 7.31
C PHE A 35 -3.85 4.28 5.81
N ILE A 36 -4.75 3.57 5.13
CA ILE A 36 -5.11 3.84 3.73
C ILE A 36 -5.72 5.23 3.61
N ASP A 37 -6.69 5.57 4.48
CA ASP A 37 -7.34 6.88 4.51
C ASP A 37 -6.32 7.99 4.77
N ARG A 38 -5.33 7.73 5.62
CA ARG A 38 -4.25 8.67 5.89
C ARG A 38 -3.30 8.86 4.69
N ALA A 39 -2.95 7.80 3.95
CA ALA A 39 -2.24 7.95 2.68
C ALA A 39 -3.06 8.78 1.67
N GLY A 40 -4.38 8.56 1.63
CA GLY A 40 -5.31 9.38 0.87
C GLY A 40 -5.34 10.85 1.30
N GLN A 41 -5.17 11.15 2.59
CA GLN A 41 -5.01 12.51 3.08
C GLN A 41 -3.71 13.15 2.58
N MET A 42 -2.59 12.41 2.56
CA MET A 42 -1.33 12.93 2.03
C MET A 42 -1.44 13.31 0.54
N ARG A 43 -2.19 12.54 -0.25
CA ARG A 43 -2.55 12.90 -1.63
C ARG A 43 -3.33 14.22 -1.69
N ARG A 44 -4.32 14.41 -0.81
CA ARG A 44 -5.10 15.67 -0.75
C ARG A 44 -4.22 16.85 -0.35
N ASP A 45 -3.32 16.66 0.61
CA ASP A 45 -2.39 17.69 1.07
C ASP A 45 -1.40 18.08 -0.04
N ALA A 46 -0.94 17.11 -0.84
CA ALA A 46 -0.09 17.36 -2.01
C ALA A 46 -0.80 18.26 -3.04
N VAL A 47 -2.03 17.91 -3.41
CA VAL A 47 -2.85 18.72 -4.34
C VAL A 47 -3.12 20.11 -3.78
N ALA A 48 -3.48 20.21 -2.50
CA ALA A 48 -3.72 21.49 -1.84
C ALA A 48 -2.49 22.39 -1.83
N SER A 49 -1.28 21.80 -1.81
CA SER A 49 -0.02 22.53 -1.93
C SER A 49 0.40 22.88 -3.36
N GLY A 50 -0.34 22.45 -4.38
CA GLY A 50 0.02 22.65 -5.79
C GLY A 50 0.95 21.58 -6.38
N ASP A 51 1.02 20.39 -5.76
CA ASP A 51 1.81 19.26 -6.23
C ASP A 51 0.94 18.17 -6.89
N GLN A 52 1.57 17.08 -7.30
CA GLN A 52 0.93 15.93 -7.93
C GLN A 52 0.08 15.13 -6.92
N ALA A 53 -0.97 14.47 -7.40
CA ALA A 53 -1.97 13.79 -6.57
C ALA A 53 -1.50 12.41 -6.04
N TYR A 54 -0.38 12.38 -5.34
CA TYR A 54 0.20 11.17 -4.73
C TYR A 54 0.45 11.37 -3.24
N GLY A 55 0.22 10.30 -2.47
CA GLY A 55 0.41 10.29 -1.03
C GLY A 55 0.87 8.93 -0.51
N ALA A 56 1.75 8.94 0.49
CA ALA A 56 2.24 7.75 1.16
C ALA A 56 2.49 8.02 2.64
N ILE A 57 2.48 6.95 3.43
CA ILE A 57 2.87 6.96 4.84
C ILE A 57 3.69 5.72 5.18
N VAL A 58 4.46 5.80 6.26
CA VAL A 58 5.17 4.65 6.86
C VAL A 58 4.65 4.46 8.28
N VAL A 59 4.36 3.21 8.63
CA VAL A 59 3.77 2.80 9.92
C VAL A 59 4.69 1.79 10.59
N LYS A 60 4.92 1.92 11.90
CA LYS A 60 5.64 0.95 12.73
C LYS A 60 4.72 0.50 13.87
N GLY A 61 4.25 -0.74 13.82
CA GLY A 61 3.18 -1.22 14.71
C GLY A 61 1.85 -0.52 14.40
N ASP A 62 1.34 0.26 15.35
CA ASP A 62 0.13 1.07 15.26
C ASP A 62 0.41 2.57 15.01
N ARG A 63 1.69 2.96 15.01
CA ARG A 63 2.10 4.36 14.93
C ARG A 63 2.55 4.73 13.52
N ILE A 64 1.99 5.82 12.99
CA ILE A 64 2.52 6.46 11.78
C ILE A 64 3.84 7.14 12.15
N VAL A 65 4.90 6.76 11.46
CA VAL A 65 6.26 7.29 11.69
C VAL A 65 6.76 8.13 10.54
N GLY A 66 6.14 8.08 9.36
CA GLY A 66 6.48 8.95 8.23
C GLY A 66 5.25 9.40 7.45
N LEU A 67 5.26 10.66 7.03
CA LEU A 67 4.25 11.27 6.17
C LEU A 67 4.88 11.74 4.86
N GLY A 68 4.27 11.40 3.72
CA GLY A 68 4.78 11.75 2.40
C GLY A 68 3.68 12.20 1.45
N PRO A 69 3.27 13.47 1.49
CA PRO A 69 2.64 14.11 0.33
C PRO A 69 3.68 14.28 -0.79
N SER A 70 3.28 14.19 -2.06
CA SER A 70 4.17 14.51 -3.18
C SER A 70 4.75 15.93 -3.07
N ARG A 71 6.02 16.08 -3.45
CA ARG A 71 6.78 17.34 -3.42
C ARG A 71 7.58 17.59 -4.71
N VAL A 72 7.25 16.92 -5.80
CA VAL A 72 8.00 17.03 -7.07
C VAL A 72 7.99 18.45 -7.63
N VAL A 73 6.81 19.05 -7.68
CA VAL A 73 6.61 20.38 -8.29
C VAL A 73 7.02 21.46 -7.31
N VAL A 74 6.53 21.39 -6.07
CA VAL A 74 6.71 22.48 -5.10
C VAL A 74 8.14 22.61 -4.60
N ASN A 75 8.91 21.50 -4.59
CA ASN A 75 10.33 21.53 -4.24
C ASN A 75 11.25 21.56 -5.47
N THR A 76 10.73 21.46 -6.70
CA THR A 76 11.54 21.26 -7.91
C THR A 76 12.51 20.07 -7.75
N ASP A 77 12.03 19.00 -7.11
CA ASP A 77 12.81 17.78 -6.84
C ASP A 77 12.23 16.61 -7.65
N PRO A 78 12.89 16.13 -8.72
CA PRO A 78 12.39 15.01 -9.51
C PRO A 78 12.29 13.70 -8.70
N THR A 79 12.89 13.64 -7.50
CA THR A 79 12.81 12.50 -6.58
C THR A 79 11.79 12.67 -5.46
N GLY A 80 11.11 13.82 -5.39
CA GLY A 80 10.14 14.19 -4.34
C GLY A 80 8.82 13.43 -4.42
N HIS A 81 8.85 12.15 -4.80
CA HIS A 81 7.69 11.27 -4.81
C HIS A 81 7.19 11.03 -3.39
N ALA A 82 5.89 10.78 -3.27
CA ALA A 82 5.23 10.53 -1.98
C ALA A 82 5.92 9.45 -1.15
N GLU A 83 6.32 8.32 -1.75
CA GLU A 83 7.01 7.24 -1.03
C GLU A 83 8.40 7.67 -0.55
N MET A 84 9.12 8.45 -1.36
CA MET A 84 10.44 8.96 -0.99
C MET A 84 10.34 9.91 0.20
N GLU A 85 9.36 10.83 0.17
CA GLU A 85 9.10 11.74 1.28
C GLU A 85 8.70 11.00 2.56
N ALA A 86 7.82 9.98 2.46
CA ALA A 86 7.42 9.18 3.60
C ALA A 86 8.59 8.39 4.22
N LEU A 87 9.48 7.81 3.40
CA LEU A 87 10.69 7.11 3.85
C LEU A 87 11.67 8.06 4.53
N ARG A 88 11.94 9.22 3.91
CA ARG A 88 12.81 10.27 4.46
C ARG A 88 12.29 10.76 5.81
N ASP A 89 10.98 10.98 5.92
CA ASP A 89 10.34 11.42 7.16
C ASP A 89 10.39 10.36 8.26
N ALA A 90 10.08 9.10 7.92
CA ALA A 90 10.21 7.97 8.84
C ALA A 90 11.63 7.82 9.38
N ALA A 91 12.64 7.92 8.50
CA ALA A 91 14.03 7.79 8.89
C ALA A 91 14.47 8.89 9.87
N ARG A 92 14.04 10.14 9.64
CA ARG A 92 14.29 11.26 10.56
C ARG A 92 13.60 11.03 11.90
N ASN A 93 12.32 10.66 11.90
CA ASN A 93 11.53 10.46 13.13
C ASN A 93 12.02 9.28 13.98
N LEU A 94 12.64 8.28 13.35
CA LEU A 94 13.22 7.12 14.04
C LEU A 94 14.72 7.24 14.31
N GLY A 95 15.39 8.25 13.74
CA GLY A 95 16.86 8.40 13.81
C GLY A 95 17.61 7.23 13.16
N SER A 96 17.02 6.57 12.15
CA SER A 96 17.56 5.36 11.53
C SER A 96 17.20 5.27 10.06
N HIS A 97 18.14 4.83 9.23
CA HIS A 97 17.88 4.48 7.82
C HIS A 97 17.32 3.06 7.67
N ASP A 98 17.48 2.21 8.68
CA ASP A 98 16.85 0.89 8.74
C ASP A 98 15.42 1.04 9.29
N LEU A 99 14.44 0.80 8.42
CA LEU A 99 13.02 0.83 8.70
C LEU A 99 12.41 -0.59 8.80
N SER A 100 13.21 -1.59 9.15
CA SER A 100 12.71 -2.95 9.46
C SER A 100 11.59 -2.89 10.51
N GLY A 101 10.57 -3.73 10.34
CA GLY A 101 9.35 -3.70 11.15
C GLY A 101 8.34 -2.62 10.72
N CYS A 102 8.64 -1.82 9.69
CA CYS A 102 7.72 -0.83 9.15
C CYS A 102 6.96 -1.34 7.91
N VAL A 103 5.75 -0.82 7.75
CA VAL A 103 4.86 -1.05 6.61
C VAL A 103 4.60 0.28 5.91
N MET A 104 4.66 0.28 4.58
CA MET A 104 4.35 1.46 3.78
C MET A 104 2.96 1.34 3.16
N PHE A 105 2.20 2.43 3.21
CA PHE A 105 0.91 2.57 2.50
C PHE A 105 1.06 3.70 1.49
N THR A 106 0.71 3.46 0.22
CA THR A 106 0.82 4.45 -0.85
C THR A 106 -0.44 4.46 -1.71
N THR A 107 -0.83 5.63 -2.23
CA THR A 107 -2.04 5.76 -3.05
C THR A 107 -1.92 5.09 -4.41
N THR A 108 -0.71 4.89 -4.91
CA THR A 108 -0.46 4.26 -6.22
C THR A 108 0.71 3.30 -6.15
N PRO A 109 0.77 2.29 -7.04
CA PRO A 109 1.87 1.35 -7.05
C PRO A 109 3.21 2.10 -7.20
N PRO A 110 4.20 1.83 -6.32
CA PRO A 110 5.48 2.53 -6.37
C PRO A 110 6.21 2.27 -7.70
N CYS A 111 6.80 3.32 -8.25
CA CYS A 111 7.70 3.22 -9.39
C CYS A 111 9.01 2.50 -9.02
N ARG A 112 9.86 2.18 -10.00
CA ARG A 112 11.13 1.45 -9.78
C ARG A 112 12.05 2.12 -8.76
N MET A 113 12.11 3.45 -8.76
CA MET A 113 12.89 4.22 -7.78
C MET A 113 12.35 4.01 -6.36
N CYS A 114 11.05 4.24 -6.15
CA CYS A 114 10.42 4.13 -4.83
C CYS A 114 10.44 2.68 -4.30
N GLU A 115 10.20 1.69 -5.17
CA GLU A 115 10.28 0.26 -4.83
C GLU A 115 11.69 -0.09 -4.33
N THR A 116 12.72 0.37 -5.06
CA THR A 116 14.12 0.14 -4.70
C THR A 116 14.45 0.85 -3.39
N ALA A 117 14.04 2.11 -3.22
CA ALA A 117 14.26 2.84 -1.97
C ALA A 117 13.62 2.13 -0.77
N ALA A 118 12.38 1.63 -0.90
CA ALA A 118 11.71 0.87 0.14
C ALA A 118 12.42 -0.46 0.46
N TYR A 119 12.98 -1.14 -0.55
CA TYR A 119 13.84 -2.32 -0.36
C TYR A 119 15.10 -1.99 0.45
N TRP A 120 15.82 -0.93 0.05
CA TRP A 120 17.06 -0.51 0.72
C TRP A 120 16.80 -0.04 2.16
N ALA A 121 15.64 0.59 2.41
CA ALA A 121 15.17 0.96 3.74
C ALA A 121 14.64 -0.22 4.56
N ARG A 122 14.58 -1.43 4.00
CA ARG A 122 14.12 -2.66 4.66
C ARG A 122 12.66 -2.62 5.13
N ILE A 123 11.80 -1.91 4.40
CA ILE A 123 10.35 -1.98 4.61
C ILE A 123 9.88 -3.44 4.48
N ASP A 124 9.02 -3.90 5.40
CA ASP A 124 8.59 -5.30 5.43
C ASP A 124 7.43 -5.58 4.49
N ARG A 125 6.60 -4.57 4.21
CA ARG A 125 5.41 -4.72 3.36
C ARG A 125 4.93 -3.40 2.78
N VAL A 126 4.39 -3.44 1.57
CA VAL A 126 3.74 -2.30 0.91
C VAL A 126 2.29 -2.63 0.61
N TYR A 127 1.40 -1.68 0.92
CA TYR A 127 0.01 -1.68 0.51
C TYR A 127 -0.25 -0.50 -0.44
N THR A 128 -1.04 -0.72 -1.49
CA THR A 128 -1.31 0.29 -2.51
C THR A 128 -2.80 0.49 -2.76
N GLY A 129 -3.18 1.70 -3.15
CA GLY A 129 -4.53 1.99 -3.65
C GLY A 129 -5.57 2.11 -2.55
N ASP A 130 -6.77 2.53 -2.94
CA ASP A 130 -7.88 2.78 -2.02
C ASP A 130 -8.47 1.46 -1.46
N ASP A 131 -8.23 0.32 -2.12
CA ASP A 131 -8.58 -1.03 -1.67
C ASP A 131 -7.50 -1.68 -0.77
N GLY A 132 -6.35 -1.02 -0.62
CA GLY A 132 -5.24 -1.54 0.19
C GLY A 132 -4.65 -2.83 -0.36
N HIS A 133 -4.50 -2.94 -1.68
CA HIS A 133 -3.91 -4.09 -2.35
C HIS A 133 -2.51 -4.41 -1.78
N ASP A 134 -2.33 -5.63 -1.27
CA ASP A 134 -1.06 -6.10 -0.70
C ASP A 134 -0.05 -6.39 -1.81
N ARG A 135 1.02 -5.59 -1.85
CA ARG A 135 2.13 -5.77 -2.80
C ARG A 135 3.25 -6.64 -2.26
N GLY A 136 3.15 -7.11 -1.03
CA GLY A 136 4.18 -7.89 -0.37
C GLY A 136 5.39 -7.06 0.03
N LYS A 137 6.51 -7.75 0.25
CA LYS A 137 7.78 -7.14 0.59
C LYS A 137 8.38 -6.46 -0.65
N PRO A 138 8.89 -5.22 -0.55
CA PRO A 138 9.60 -4.60 -1.66
C PRO A 138 10.71 -5.49 -2.19
N THR A 139 10.90 -5.50 -3.50
CA THR A 139 11.95 -6.30 -4.14
C THR A 139 12.83 -5.43 -5.03
N TYR A 140 14.12 -5.76 -5.05
CA TYR A 140 15.06 -5.23 -6.02
C TYR A 140 15.28 -6.29 -7.09
N GLY A 141 14.56 -6.18 -8.20
CA GLY A 141 14.84 -6.94 -9.41
C GLY A 141 15.89 -6.20 -10.22
N CYS A 142 17.11 -6.75 -10.30
CA CYS A 142 18.06 -6.32 -11.34
C CYS A 142 17.66 -6.93 -12.69
#